data_AF-D0V1R8-F1
#
_entry.id   AF-D0V1R8-F1
#
_cell.length_a   1.000
_cell.length_b   1.000
_cell.length_c   1.000
_cell.angle_alpha   90.00
_cell.angle_beta   90.00
_cell.angle_gamma   90.00
#
_symmetry.space_group_name_H-M   'P 1'
#
loop_
_entity.id
_entity.type
_entity.pdbx_description
1 polymer ?
#
loop_
_entity_poly.entity_id
_entity_poly.type
_entity_poly.pdbx_seq_one_letter_code
_entity_poly.pdbx_strand_id
1 'polypeptide(L)' 'LYQLIQECHFSNGTERVRYLYRDIYNGQEDVRFDSDVGEFRAVTELGRPDEKLWNSQEDFLEQRRAYVD' A
#
# COMPACT_ATOMS: atom_id res chain seq x y z
N LEU A 1 -13.45 7.13 -12.07
CA LEU A 1 -13.40 5.67 -11.81
C LEU A 1 -12.36 5.45 -10.72
N TYR A 2 -12.70 4.80 -9.62
CA TYR A 2 -11.78 4.53 -8.51
C TYR A 2 -11.63 3.01 -8.36
N GLN A 3 -10.39 2.55 -8.17
CA GLN A 3 -10.05 1.14 -8.03
C GLN A 3 -9.08 0.98 -6.86
N LEU A 4 -9.31 -0.05 -6.07
CA LEU A 4 -8.39 -0.47 -5.02
C LEU A 4 -7.86 -1.85 -5.40
N ILE A 5 -6.53 -1.97 -5.53
CA ILE A 5 -5.87 -3.24 -5.76
C ILE A 5 -5.17 -3.66 -4.47
N GLN A 6 -5.43 -4.88 -4.04
CA GLN A 6 -4.73 -5.55 -2.96
C GLN A 6 -4.17 -6.86 -3.52
N GLU A 7 -2.84 -6.97 -3.56
CA GLU A 7 -2.17 -8.12 -4.16
C GLU A 7 -1.08 -8.67 -3.25
N CYS A 8 -0.92 -10.00 -3.25
CA CYS A 8 0.14 -10.70 -2.53
C CYS A 8 1.02 -11.43 -3.54
N HIS A 9 2.32 -11.20 -3.45
CA HIS A 9 3.33 -11.81 -4.31
C HIS A 9 4.11 -12.82 -3.47
N PHE A 10 4.07 -14.08 -3.89
CA PHE A 10 4.71 -15.20 -3.19
C PHE A 10 5.97 -15.63 -3.94
N SER A 11 7.08 -15.80 -3.23
CA SER A 11 8.33 -16.32 -3.78
C SER A 11 8.93 -17.38 -2.88
N ASN A 12 9.58 -18.38 -3.50
CA ASN A 12 10.05 -19.60 -2.83
C ASN A 12 8.97 -20.28 -1.98
N GLY A 13 7.79 -20.52 -2.58
CA GLY A 13 6.61 -20.95 -1.82
C GLY A 13 6.06 -19.77 -1.02
N THR A 14 5.97 -19.91 0.30
CA THR A 14 5.52 -18.84 1.21
C THR A 14 6.65 -18.28 2.06
N GLU A 15 7.91 -18.58 1.72
CA GLU A 15 9.08 -18.09 2.47
C GLU A 15 9.18 -16.57 2.42
N ARG A 16 8.84 -15.96 1.28
CA ARG A 16 8.76 -14.50 1.15
C ARG A 16 7.43 -14.10 0.53
N VAL A 17 6.66 -13.33 1.30
CA VAL A 17 5.38 -12.74 0.91
C VAL A 17 5.55 -11.22 0.84
N ARG A 18 5.16 -10.62 -0.28
CA ARG A 18 5.09 -9.16 -0.43
C ARG A 18 3.65 -8.74 -0.66
N TYR A 19 3.16 -7.86 0.20
CA TYR A 19 1.83 -7.27 0.10
C TYR A 19 1.90 -5.88 -0.52
N LEU A 20 1.02 -5.63 -1.49
CA LEU A 20 0.83 -4.32 -2.10
C LEU A 20 -0.63 -3.89 -1.96
N TYR A 21 -0.82 -2.66 -1.51
CA TYR A 21 -2.08 -1.93 -1.61
C TYR A 21 -1.87 -0.77 -2.58
N ARG A 22 -2.74 -0.63 -3.58
CA ARG A 22 -2.63 0.41 -4.61
C ARG A 22 -3.97 1.11 -4.77
N ASP A 23 -3.97 2.41 -4.58
CA ASP A 23 -5.08 3.30 -4.83
C ASP A 23 -4.96 3.85 -6.26
N ILE A 24 -5.97 3.60 -7.10
CA ILE A 24 -5.99 3.97 -8.51
C ILE A 24 -7.21 4.84 -8.82
N TYR A 25 -6.96 6.08 -9.20
CA TYR A 25 -7.95 7.03 -9.67
C TYR A 25 -7.79 7.28 -11.17
N ASN A 26 -8.86 7.08 -11.93
CA ASN A 26 -8.90 7.26 -13.39
C ASN A 26 -7.78 6.50 -14.14
N GLY A 27 -7.43 5.30 -13.65
CA GLY A 27 -6.39 4.45 -14.24
C GLY A 27 -4.96 4.84 -13.87
N GLN A 28 -4.77 5.90 -13.08
CA GLN A 28 -3.50 6.32 -12.53
C GLN A 28 -3.43 5.90 -11.06
N GLU A 29 -2.32 5.27 -10.67
CA GLU A 29 -2.06 4.95 -9.28
C GLU A 29 -1.60 6.20 -8.54
N ASP A 30 -2.33 6.59 -7.49
CA ASP A 30 -2.06 7.81 -6.72
C ASP A 30 -1.29 7.52 -5.43
N VAL A 31 -1.59 6.40 -4.75
CA VAL A 31 -0.93 6.00 -3.49
C VAL A 31 -0.66 4.50 -3.48
N ARG A 32 0.47 4.11 -2.90
CA ARG A 32 0.86 2.72 -2.69
C ARG A 32 1.31 2.45 -1.26
N PHE A 33 0.88 1.34 -0.68
CA PHE A 33 1.63 0.69 0.41
C PHE A 33 2.33 -0.55 -0.13
N ASP A 34 3.58 -0.74 0.29
CA ASP A 34 4.41 -1.88 -0.05
C ASP A 34 4.99 -2.45 1.24
N SER A 35 4.74 -3.73 1.53
CA SER A 35 5.22 -4.35 2.77
C SER A 35 6.74 -4.34 2.88
N ASP A 36 7.46 -4.36 1.76
CA ASP A 36 8.93 -4.26 1.77
C ASP A 36 9.42 -2.85 2.19
N VAL A 37 8.55 -1.85 2.13
CA VAL A 37 8.83 -0.44 2.54
C VAL A 37 8.21 -0.11 3.89
N GLY A 38 7.00 -0.62 4.17
CA GLY A 38 6.32 -0.48 5.45
C GLY A 38 5.58 0.85 5.64
N GLU A 39 5.33 1.63 4.59
CA GLU A 39 4.56 2.88 4.65
C GLU A 39 3.86 3.19 3.33
N PHE A 40 2.87 4.09 3.39
CA PHE A 40 2.23 4.61 2.19
C PHE A 40 3.15 5.61 1.51
N ARG A 41 3.19 5.57 0.18
CA ARG A 41 3.94 6.50 -0.66
C ARG A 41 3.01 7.04 -1.73
N ALA A 42 2.96 8.35 -1.84
CA ALA A 42 2.30 9.03 -2.94
C ALA A 42 3.08 8.70 -4.23
N VAL A 43 2.40 8.10 -5.20
CA VAL A 43 2.92 7.85 -6.55
C VAL A 43 2.74 9.09 -7.43
N THR A 44 1.78 9.94 -7.07
CA THR A 44 1.43 11.18 -7.77
C THR A 44 1.26 12.32 -6.77
N GLU A 45 1.24 13.55 -7.26
CA GLU A 45 0.97 14.71 -6.41
C GLU A 45 -0.43 14.66 -5.77
N LEU A 46 -1.40 14.03 -6.45
CA LEU A 46 -2.77 13.89 -5.95
C LEU A 46 -2.85 12.98 -4.73
N GLY A 47 -1.97 11.98 -4.62
CA GLY A 47 -1.93 11.04 -3.50
C GLY A 47 -1.23 11.58 -2.24
N ARG A 48 -0.57 12.74 -2.28
CA ARG A 48 0.15 13.28 -1.12
C ARG A 48 -0.72 13.54 0.13
N PRO A 49 -1.96 14.04 0.01
CA PRO A 49 -2.82 14.21 1.18
C PRO A 49 -3.15 12.86 1.84
N ASP A 50 -3.46 11.85 1.04
CA ASP A 50 -3.81 10.50 1.52
C ASP A 50 -2.59 9.79 2.12
N GLU A 51 -1.44 9.87 1.46
CA GLU A 51 -0.16 9.35 1.99
C GLU A 51 0.14 9.91 3.39
N LYS A 52 0.06 11.23 3.57
CA LYS A 52 0.29 11.86 4.89
C LYS A 52 -0.75 11.43 5.92
N LEU A 53 -2.02 11.45 5.53
CA LEU A 53 -3.13 11.11 6.42
C LEU A 53 -3.03 9.65 6.89
N TRP A 54 -2.72 8.73 5.99
CA TRP A 54 -2.63 7.30 6.28
C TRP A 54 -1.37 6.96 7.07
N ASN A 55 -0.23 7.59 6.76
CA ASN A 55 0.99 7.42 7.55
C ASN A 55 0.90 8.03 8.96
N SER A 56 0.02 9.02 9.17
CA SER A 56 -0.22 9.58 10.52
C SER A 56 -1.15 8.75 11.40
N GLN A 57 -1.84 7.75 10.84
CA GLN A 57 -2.74 6.86 11.57
C GLN A 57 -2.01 5.58 11.95
N GLU A 58 -1.36 5.57 13.12
CA GLU A 58 -0.50 4.47 13.56
C GLU A 58 -1.20 3.11 13.53
N ASP A 59 -2.41 3.00 14.09
CA ASP A 59 -3.17 1.73 14.09
C ASP A 59 -3.44 1.20 12.67
N PHE A 60 -3.73 2.10 11.73
CA PHE A 60 -3.97 1.74 10.33
C PHE A 60 -2.69 1.28 9.64
N LEU A 61 -1.59 1.98 9.89
CA LEU A 61 -0.30 1.66 9.31
C LEU A 61 0.26 0.34 9.84
N GLU A 62 0.16 0.10 11.15
CA GLU A 62 0.55 -1.17 11.79
C GLU A 62 -0.31 -2.33 11.29
N GLN A 63 -1.62 -2.13 11.13
CA GLN A 63 -2.47 -3.17 10.53
C GLN A 63 -1.98 -3.57 9.13
N ARG A 64 -1.49 -2.62 8.31
CA ARG A 64 -0.96 -2.91 6.98
C ARG A 64 0.38 -3.64 7.02
N ARG A 65 1.26 -3.27 7.95
CA ARG A 65 2.56 -3.94 8.18
C ARG A 65 2.37 -5.41 8.56
N ALA A 66 1.36 -5.71 9.37
CA ALA A 66 1.06 -7.06 9.84
C ALA A 66 0.41 -7.99 8.79
N TYR A 67 0.15 -7.57 7.54
CA TYR A 67 -0.49 -8.45 6.53
C TYR A 67 0.40 -9.58 6.02
N VAL A 68 1.72 -9.47 6.22
CA VAL A 68 2.71 -10.44 5.75
C VAL A 68 3.40 -11.19 6.89
N ASP A 69 3.00 -10.92 8.14
CA ASP A 69 3.49 -11.63 9.33
C ASP A 69 2.94 -13.06 9.44
#